data_AF-A0A8S3FN34-F1
#
_entry.id   AF-A0A8S3FN34-F1
#
_cell.length_a   1.000
_cell.length_b   1.000
_cell.length_c   1.000
_cell.angle_alpha   90.00
_cell.angle_beta   90.00
_cell.angle_gamma   90.00
#
_symmetry.space_group_name_H-M   'P 1'
#
loop_
_entity.id
_entity.type
_entity.pdbx_description
1 polymer ?
#
loop_
_entity_poly.entity_id
_entity_poly.type
_entity_poly.pdbx_seq_one_letter_code
_entity_poly.pdbx_strand_id
1 'polypeptide(L)'
;YGNANLWRYCCRLFDLMPIGALIDNEVLCIHGGLSPDIGTIDQMRTIERDQEIPHRGGFCDLMWSDPDDIDWWAVSPRGAGWLFGEKPTSQFMHNNQLSLICRAHQLVQE
;
A
#
# COMPACT_ATOMS: atom_id res chain seq x y z
N TYR A 1 4.45 25.45 -24.79
CA TYR A 1 5.34 24.57 -24.00
C TYR A 1 6.22 25.45 -23.14
N GLY A 2 6.28 25.24 -21.82
CA GLY A 2 7.08 26.09 -20.92
C GLY A 2 6.43 26.46 -19.57
N ASN A 3 5.31 25.85 -19.18
CA ASN A 3 4.77 25.99 -17.83
C ASN A 3 4.52 24.61 -17.20
N ALA A 4 4.51 24.56 -15.87
CA ALA A 4 4.33 23.32 -15.12
C ALA A 4 2.85 22.92 -14.93
N ASN A 5 1.90 23.54 -15.64
CA ASN A 5 0.48 23.32 -15.37
C ASN A 5 0.05 21.88 -15.65
N LEU A 6 0.54 21.27 -16.74
CA LEU A 6 0.27 19.87 -17.04
C LEU A 6 0.73 18.96 -15.90
N TRP A 7 1.95 19.17 -15.40
CA TRP A 7 2.48 18.42 -14.26
C TRP A 7 1.60 18.60 -13.01
N ARG A 8 1.21 19.86 -12.69
CA ARG A 8 0.31 20.14 -11.56
C ARG A 8 -1.05 19.45 -11.69
N TYR A 9 -1.62 19.42 -12.90
CA TYR A 9 -2.88 18.73 -13.14
C TYR A 9 -2.74 17.22 -13.02
N CYS A 10 -1.62 16.63 -13.47
CA CYS A 10 -1.34 15.22 -13.25
C CYS A 10 -1.19 14.90 -11.76
N CYS A 11 -0.43 15.70 -11.00
CA CYS A 11 -0.30 15.52 -9.55
C CYS A 11 -1.66 15.57 -8.86
N ARG A 12 -2.51 16.55 -9.21
CA ARG A 12 -3.86 16.63 -8.66
C ARG A 12 -4.73 15.42 -9.01
N LEU A 13 -4.55 14.83 -10.18
CA LEU A 13 -5.23 13.57 -10.53
C LEU A 13 -4.69 12.39 -9.72
N PHE A 14 -3.40 12.37 -9.42
CA PHE A 14 -2.78 11.32 -8.61
C PHE A 14 -3.27 11.31 -7.17
N ASP A 15 -3.47 12.49 -6.57
CA ASP A 15 -4.10 12.63 -5.24
C ASP A 15 -5.53 12.02 -5.22
N LEU A 16 -6.18 11.93 -6.38
CA LEU A 16 -7.52 11.36 -6.53
C LEU A 16 -7.52 9.89 -6.96
N MET A 17 -6.38 9.20 -7.02
CA MET A 17 -6.34 7.77 -7.33
C MET A 17 -6.77 6.91 -6.12
N PRO A 18 -7.45 5.78 -6.34
CA PRO A 18 -7.73 4.82 -5.28
C PRO A 18 -6.43 4.21 -4.72
N ILE A 19 -6.41 3.93 -3.41
CA ILE A 19 -5.26 3.31 -2.73
C ILE A 19 -5.12 1.82 -3.11
N GLY A 20 -6.24 1.16 -3.38
CA GLY A 20 -6.30 -0.24 -3.77
C GLY A 20 -7.67 -0.65 -4.27
N ALA A 21 -7.81 -1.92 -4.63
CA ALA A 21 -9.04 -2.52 -5.11
C ALA A 21 -9.32 -3.83 -4.36
N LEU A 22 -10.60 -4.11 -4.12
CA LEU A 22 -11.05 -5.39 -3.58
C LEU A 22 -11.91 -6.07 -4.65
N ILE A 23 -11.46 -7.23 -5.12
CA ILE A 23 -12.11 -8.01 -6.19
C ILE A 23 -12.85 -9.18 -5.54
N ASP A 24 -14.13 -9.30 -5.85
CA ASP A 24 -15.03 -10.37 -5.36
C ASP A 24 -15.03 -10.54 -3.83
N ASN A 25 -14.66 -9.50 -3.08
CA ASN A 25 -14.46 -9.52 -1.62
C ASN A 25 -13.38 -10.50 -1.12
N GLU A 26 -12.56 -11.06 -2.00
CA GLU A 26 -11.57 -12.09 -1.65
C GLU A 26 -10.13 -11.70 -2.01
N VAL A 27 -9.95 -10.87 -3.04
CA VAL A 27 -8.61 -10.50 -3.54
C VAL A 27 -8.36 -9.01 -3.34
N LEU A 28 -7.37 -8.68 -2.50
CA LEU A 28 -6.94 -7.30 -2.28
C LEU A 28 -5.78 -6.96 -3.22
N CYS A 29 -5.92 -5.90 -3.99
CA CYS A 29 -4.89 -5.36 -4.87
C CYS A 29 -4.39 -4.01 -4.34
N ILE A 30 -3.11 -3.91 -4.03
CA ILE A 30 -2.44 -2.68 -3.55
C ILE A 30 -1.09 -2.49 -4.24
N HIS A 31 -0.57 -1.27 -4.32
CA HIS A 31 0.72 -1.04 -5.00
C HIS A 31 1.91 -1.57 -4.17
N GLY A 32 2.05 -1.09 -2.94
CA GLY A 32 3.12 -1.43 -2.02
C GLY A 32 2.82 -2.72 -1.27
N GLY A 33 2.34 -2.61 -0.03
CA GLY A 33 2.18 -3.76 0.84
C GLY A 33 1.43 -3.42 2.13
N LEU A 34 1.62 -4.22 3.18
CA LEU A 34 0.87 -4.07 4.42
C LEU A 34 1.43 -2.97 5.34
N SER A 35 0.61 -2.53 6.30
CA SER A 35 0.97 -1.56 7.33
C SER A 35 0.70 -2.13 8.73
N PRO A 36 1.57 -1.91 9.73
CA PRO A 36 1.29 -2.25 11.11
C PRO A 36 0.13 -1.43 11.71
N ASP A 37 -0.17 -0.26 11.13
CA ASP A 37 -1.24 0.64 11.59
C ASP A 37 -2.61 0.32 10.95
N ILE A 38 -2.64 -0.58 9.95
CA ILE A 38 -3.86 -0.94 9.22
C ILE A 38 -4.06 -2.46 9.28
N GLY A 39 -4.95 -2.88 10.17
CA GLY A 39 -5.33 -4.28 10.35
C GLY A 39 -6.53 -4.72 9.51
N THR A 40 -7.35 -3.78 9.00
CA THR A 40 -8.56 -4.11 8.24
C THR A 40 -8.75 -3.27 6.98
N ILE A 41 -9.47 -3.81 6.00
CA ILE A 41 -9.87 -3.09 4.77
C ILE A 41 -10.76 -1.90 5.11
N ASP A 42 -11.61 -2.00 6.13
CA ASP A 42 -12.43 -0.87 6.58
C ASP A 42 -11.58 0.30 7.08
N GLN A 43 -10.46 0.04 7.77
CA GLN A 43 -9.52 1.10 8.12
C GLN A 43 -8.91 1.76 6.88
N MET A 44 -8.56 0.97 5.84
CA MET A 44 -8.06 1.53 4.57
C MET A 44 -9.07 2.48 3.92
N ARG A 45 -10.38 2.21 4.03
CA ARG A 45 -11.45 3.06 3.48
C ARG A 45 -11.59 4.41 4.19
N THR A 46 -11.06 4.53 5.41
CA THR A 46 -11.12 5.78 6.19
C THR A 46 -9.94 6.73 5.94
N ILE A 47 -8.96 6.32 5.13
CA ILE A 47 -7.81 7.14 4.79
C ILE A 47 -8.25 8.33 3.94
N GLU A 48 -7.95 9.54 4.39
CA GLU A 48 -8.03 10.74 3.56
C GLU A 48 -6.95 10.66 2.49
N ARG A 49 -7.36 10.54 1.24
CA ARG A 49 -6.45 10.29 0.11
C ARG A 49 -6.27 11.49 -0.80
N ASP A 50 -7.14 12.51 -0.73
CA ASP A 50 -7.04 13.74 -1.54
C ASP A 50 -5.91 14.65 -1.03
N GLN A 51 -4.70 14.09 -0.99
CA GLN A 51 -3.47 14.72 -0.52
C GLN A 51 -2.26 13.99 -1.11
N GLU A 52 -1.11 14.67 -1.08
CA GLU A 52 0.16 14.02 -1.37
C GLU A 52 0.47 12.95 -0.31
N ILE A 53 1.07 11.83 -0.74
CA ILE A 53 1.38 10.69 0.13
C ILE A 53 2.26 11.16 1.29
N PRO A 54 1.82 11.01 2.56
CA PRO A 54 2.63 11.38 3.72
C PRO A 54 3.94 10.58 3.79
N HIS A 55 4.93 11.11 4.51
CA HIS A 55 6.21 10.40 4.68
C HIS A 55 6.12 9.21 5.68
N ARG A 56 5.02 9.08 6.44
CA ARG A 56 4.82 8.04 7.47
C ARG A 56 3.34 7.70 7.66
N GLY A 57 3.07 6.56 8.30
CA GLY A 57 1.74 6.09 8.66
C GLY A 57 1.08 5.26 7.56
N GLY A 58 -0.14 4.79 7.83
CA GLY A 58 -0.81 3.78 7.02
C GLY A 58 -0.88 4.07 5.50
N PHE A 59 -1.11 5.32 5.08
CA PHE A 59 -1.13 5.65 3.65
C PHE A 59 0.25 5.50 2.99
N CYS A 60 1.32 5.93 3.69
CA CYS A 60 2.70 5.74 3.22
C CYS A 60 3.01 4.25 3.09
N ASP A 61 2.72 3.48 4.13
CA ASP A 61 3.04 2.07 4.19
C ASP A 61 2.35 1.26 3.08
N LEU A 62 1.06 1.54 2.81
CA LEU A 62 0.34 0.87 1.72
C LEU A 62 0.98 1.08 0.33
N MET A 63 1.71 2.18 0.14
CA MET A 63 2.39 2.52 -1.10
C MET A 63 3.85 2.04 -1.17
N TRP A 64 4.52 1.88 -0.01
CA TRP A 64 5.98 1.69 0.04
C TRP A 64 6.46 0.42 0.76
N SER A 65 5.58 -0.30 1.45
CA SER A 65 5.95 -1.54 2.15
C SER A 65 6.22 -2.69 1.17
N ASP A 66 7.12 -3.59 1.57
CA ASP A 66 7.59 -4.74 0.79
C ASP A 66 7.52 -6.04 1.60
N PRO A 67 7.16 -7.18 0.98
CA PRO A 67 7.34 -8.47 1.60
C PRO A 67 8.84 -8.81 1.67
N ASP A 68 9.23 -9.52 2.71
CA ASP A 68 10.59 -10.06 2.86
C ASP A 68 10.56 -11.41 3.60
N ASP A 69 11.66 -12.16 3.53
CA ASP A 69 11.83 -13.44 4.23
C ASP A 69 12.14 -13.22 5.73
N ILE A 70 11.15 -12.67 6.43
CA ILE A 70 11.17 -12.39 7.87
C ILE A 70 9.88 -12.89 8.52
N ASP A 71 9.90 -13.03 9.84
CA ASP A 71 8.72 -13.49 10.59
C ASP A 71 7.63 -12.41 10.70
N TRP A 72 8.03 -11.18 11.04
CA TRP A 72 7.13 -10.09 11.44
C TRP A 72 7.39 -8.83 10.61
N TRP A 73 7.67 -7.70 11.27
CA TRP A 73 7.90 -6.40 10.65
C TRP A 73 9.36 -6.01 10.83
N ALA A 74 9.93 -5.36 9.82
CA ALA A 74 11.23 -4.69 9.93
C ALA A 74 11.19 -3.34 9.22
N VAL A 75 12.11 -2.45 9.56
CA VAL A 75 12.20 -1.12 8.94
C VAL A 75 12.62 -1.28 7.48
N SER A 76 11.89 -0.63 6.57
CA SER A 76 12.21 -0.67 5.15
C SER A 76 13.55 0.02 4.85
N PRO A 77 14.45 -0.60 4.06
CA PRO A 77 15.69 0.03 3.60
C PRO A 77 15.42 1.17 2.60
N ARG A 78 14.18 1.32 2.10
CA ARG A 78 13.78 2.42 1.21
C ARG A 78 13.67 3.78 1.92
N GLY A 79 13.67 3.78 3.25
CA GLY A 79 13.45 4.99 4.06
C GLY A 79 11.97 5.38 4.23
N ALA A 80 11.04 4.58 3.70
CA ALA A 80 9.59 4.71 3.84
C ALA A 80 8.94 3.31 3.83
N GLY A 81 7.83 3.15 4.57
CA GLY A 81 7.13 1.88 4.72
C GLY A 81 7.88 0.85 5.60
N TRP A 82 7.42 -0.40 5.51
CA TRP A 82 7.93 -1.53 6.29
C TRP A 82 8.27 -2.72 5.40
N LEU A 83 9.18 -3.56 5.88
CA LEU A 83 9.27 -4.95 5.45
C LEU A 83 8.26 -5.76 6.26
N PHE A 84 7.56 -6.69 5.62
CA PHE A 84 6.58 -7.55 6.28
C PHE A 84 6.72 -9.02 5.88
N GLY A 85 6.53 -9.88 6.87
CA GLY A 85 6.69 -11.32 6.78
C GLY A 85 5.40 -12.12 6.59
N GLU A 86 5.53 -13.43 6.77
CA GLU A 86 4.41 -14.38 6.68
C GLU A 86 3.35 -14.12 7.77
N LYS A 87 3.76 -13.82 9.01
CA LYS A 87 2.82 -13.65 10.13
C LYS A 87 1.88 -12.45 9.96
N PRO A 88 2.35 -11.22 9.70
CA PRO A 88 1.46 -10.09 9.45
C PRO A 88 0.60 -10.30 8.20
N THR A 89 1.13 -10.95 7.16
CA THR A 89 0.35 -11.31 5.97
C THR A 89 -0.80 -12.24 6.30
N SER A 90 -0.51 -13.34 7.01
CA SER A 90 -1.52 -14.32 7.41
C SER A 90 -2.57 -13.73 8.35
N GLN A 91 -2.15 -12.89 9.31
CA GLN A 91 -3.06 -12.20 10.22
C GLN A 91 -3.99 -11.24 9.47
N PHE A 92 -3.44 -10.44 8.55
CA PHE A 92 -4.23 -9.52 7.75
C PHE A 92 -5.22 -10.27 6.85
N MET A 93 -4.77 -11.32 6.17
CA MET A 93 -5.66 -12.16 5.34
C MET A 93 -6.78 -12.79 6.15
N HIS A 94 -6.46 -13.37 7.32
CA HIS A 94 -7.46 -13.98 8.19
C HIS A 94 -8.50 -12.98 8.69
N ASN A 95 -8.05 -11.81 9.17
CA ASN A 95 -8.94 -10.77 9.69
C ASN A 95 -9.90 -10.20 8.63
N ASN A 96 -9.47 -10.21 7.36
CA ASN A 96 -10.22 -9.63 6.25
C ASN A 96 -10.86 -10.67 5.33
N GLN A 97 -10.78 -11.97 5.68
CA GLN A 97 -11.32 -13.09 4.91
C GLN A 97 -10.82 -13.11 3.45
N LEU A 98 -9.55 -12.74 3.25
CA LEU A 98 -8.92 -12.70 1.93
C LEU A 98 -8.32 -14.05 1.55
N SER A 99 -8.38 -14.37 0.27
CA SER A 99 -7.69 -15.52 -0.32
C SER A 99 -6.35 -15.14 -0.95
N LEU A 100 -6.19 -13.88 -1.38
CA LEU A 100 -4.99 -13.41 -2.05
C LEU A 100 -4.76 -11.91 -1.84
N ILE A 101 -3.49 -11.52 -1.73
CA ILE A 101 -3.04 -10.13 -1.84
C ILE A 101 -2.18 -10.02 -3.11
N CYS A 102 -2.65 -9.23 -4.07
CA CYS A 102 -1.91 -8.88 -5.27
C CYS A 102 -1.18 -7.56 -5.06
N ARG A 103 0.12 -7.53 -5.38
CA ARG A 103 0.95 -6.34 -5.21
C ARG A 103 1.89 -6.07 -6.38
N ALA A 104 2.54 -4.91 -6.39
CA ALA A 104 3.52 -4.51 -7.39
C ALA A 104 4.83 -4.03 -6.72
N HIS A 105 5.41 -2.93 -7.19
CA HIS A 105 6.48 -2.15 -6.55
C HIS A 105 7.90 -2.78 -6.48
N GLN A 106 8.06 -4.09 -6.37
CA GLN A 106 9.36 -4.76 -6.52
C GLN A 106 9.56 -5.29 -7.94
N LEU A 107 10.76 -5.09 -8.49
CA LEU A 107 11.19 -5.76 -9.70
C LEU A 107 11.49 -7.23 -9.38
N VAL A 108 10.89 -8.14 -10.12
CA VAL A 108 11.11 -9.58 -10.02
C VAL A 108 11.58 -10.08 -11.38
N GLN A 109 12.61 -10.93 -11.41
CA GLN A 109 13.02 -11.61 -12.64
C GLN A 109 12.06 -12.78 -12.90
N GLU A 110 11.55 -12.86 -14.13
CA GLU A 110 10.70 -13.97 -14.59
C GLU A 110 11.48 -15.27 -14.79
#